data_AF-A0A9E1ZWS5-F1
#
_entry.id   AF-A0A9E1ZWS5-F1
#
_cell.length_a   1.000
_cell.length_b   1.000
_cell.length_c   1.000
_cell.angle_alpha   90.00
_cell.angle_beta   90.00
_cell.angle_gamma   90.00
#
_symmetry.space_group_name_H-M   'P 1'
#
loop_
_entity.id
_entity.type
_entity.pdbx_description
1 polymer ?
#
loop_
_entity_poly.entity_id
_entity_poly.type
_entity_poly.pdbx_seq_one_letter_code
_entity_poly.pdbx_strand_id
1 'polypeptide(L)' 'MKNRPARMPSQRQLRIGEEIRHAVAQMLERREFHEPALQDVSVTVTEVRISPD' A
#
# COMPACT_ATOMS: atom_id res chain seq x y z
N MET A 1 -6.38 2.48 -24.66
CA MET A 1 -6.31 1.76 -23.36
C MET A 1 -7.74 1.64 -22.83
N LYS A 2 -8.30 0.43 -22.73
CA LYS A 2 -9.71 0.24 -22.33
C LYS A 2 -9.83 0.41 -20.80
N ASN A 3 -10.42 1.53 -20.36
CA ASN A 3 -10.92 1.69 -18.99
C ASN A 3 -12.05 0.68 -18.75
N ARG A 4 -11.73 -0.46 -18.13
CA ARG A 4 -12.75 -1.37 -17.58
C ARG A 4 -13.48 -0.62 -16.46
N PRO A 5 -14.82 -0.68 -16.37
CA PRO A 5 -15.54 -0.10 -15.25
C PRO A 5 -14.98 -0.69 -13.96
N ALA A 6 -14.77 0.15 -12.94
CA ALA A 6 -14.22 -0.25 -11.64
C ALA A 6 -15.15 -1.30 -11.01
N ARG A 7 -14.84 -2.57 -11.27
CA ARG A 7 -15.48 -3.69 -10.57
C ARG A 7 -15.03 -3.63 -9.12
N MET A 8 -15.93 -3.96 -8.20
CA MET A 8 -15.57 -4.09 -6.79
C MET A 8 -14.37 -5.04 -6.67
N PRO A 9 -13.37 -4.73 -5.82
CA PRO A 9 -12.22 -5.59 -5.63
C PRO A 9 -12.66 -7.00 -5.22
N SER A 10 -12.04 -8.03 -5.80
CA SER A 10 -12.26 -9.40 -5.37
C SER A 10 -11.78 -9.61 -3.92
N GLN A 11 -12.33 -10.61 -3.23
CA GLN A 11 -11.86 -10.99 -1.89
C GLN A 11 -10.36 -11.28 -1.85
N ARG A 12 -9.81 -11.87 -2.92
CA ARG A 12 -8.36 -12.08 -3.06
C ARG A 12 -7.62 -10.75 -3.10
N GLN A 13 -8.08 -9.78 -3.88
CA GLN A 13 -7.45 -8.46 -3.94
C GLN A 13 -7.53 -7.71 -2.61
N LEU A 14 -8.65 -7.82 -1.89
CA LEU A 14 -8.79 -7.22 -0.55
C LEU A 14 -7.81 -7.85 0.44
N ARG A 15 -7.76 -9.20 0.50
CA ARG A 15 -6.81 -9.90 1.36
C ARG A 15 -5.37 -9.53 1.04
N ILE A 16 -4.98 -9.59 -0.24
CA ILE A 16 -3.62 -9.25 -0.66
C ILE A 16 -3.29 -7.79 -0.35
N GLY A 17 -4.23 -6.87 -0.62
CA GLY A 17 -4.06 -5.46 -0.31
C GLY A 17 -3.82 -5.23 1.18
N GLU A 18 -4.57 -5.93 2.04
CA GLU A 18 -4.42 -5.81 3.48
C GLU A 18 -3.09 -6.38 4.00
N GLU A 19 -2.66 -7.55 3.49
CA GLU A 19 -1.35 -8.12 3.81
C GLU A 19 -0.21 -7.17 3.41
N ILE A 20 -0.28 -6.58 2.21
CA ILE A 20 0.70 -5.61 1.74
C ILE A 20 0.66 -4.34 2.59
N ARG A 21 -0.53 -3.83 2.92
CA ARG A 21 -0.70 -2.65 3.78
C ARG A 21 0.00 -2.85 5.12
N HIS A 22 -0.20 -4.00 5.75
CA HIS A 22 0.45 -4.35 7.01
C HIS A 22 1.97 -4.46 6.87
N ALA A 23 2.46 -5.18 5.86
CA ALA A 23 3.89 -5.36 5.64
C ALA A 23 4.60 -4.01 5.40
N VAL A 24 4.05 -3.18 4.52
CA VAL A 24 4.63 -1.86 4.20
C VAL A 24 4.56 -0.92 5.41
N ALA A 25 3.44 -0.90 6.15
CA ALA A 25 3.34 -0.10 7.37
C ALA A 25 4.43 -0.48 8.39
N GLN A 26 4.65 -1.78 8.62
CA GLN A 26 5.71 -2.26 9.52
C GLN A 26 7.12 -1.90 9.03
N MET A 27 7.35 -1.87 7.72
CA MET A 27 8.63 -1.44 7.17
C MET A 27 8.87 0.05 7.40
N LEU A 28 7.85 0.88 7.17
CA LEU A 28 7.94 2.33 7.34
C LEU A 28 8.05 2.76 8.80
N GLU A 29 7.47 2.00 9.74
CA GLU A 29 7.59 2.26 11.19
C GLU A 29 9.04 2.21 11.71
N ARG A 30 9.92 1.46 11.05
CA ARG A 30 11.35 1.38 11.41
C ARG A 30 12.12 2.66 11.11
N ARG A 31 11.54 3.56 10.29
CA ARG A 31 12.11 4.87 9.90
C ARG A 31 13.51 4.81 9.29
N GLU A 32 13.86 3.69 8.67
CA GLU A 32 15.13 3.54 7.96
C GLU A 32 15.03 4.15 6.55
N PHE A 33 14.89 5.48 6.50
CA PHE A 33 14.84 6.22 5.24
C PHE A 33 16.23 6.66 4.81
N HIS A 34 16.59 6.41 3.54
CA HIS A 34 17.82 6.94 2.95
C HIS A 34 17.72 8.43 2.63
N GLU A 35 16.49 8.95 2.41
CA GLU A 35 16.26 10.36 2.12
C GLU A 35 16.33 11.21 3.39
N PRO A 36 17.24 12.22 3.47
CA PRO A 36 17.39 13.06 4.66
C PRO A 36 16.10 13.79 5.05
N ALA A 37 15.28 14.16 4.08
CA ALA A 37 14.01 14.84 4.30
C ALA A 37 12.96 13.99 5.05
N LEU A 38 13.18 12.67 5.17
CA LEU A 38 12.23 11.73 5.76
C LEU A 38 12.70 11.11 7.10
N GLN A 39 13.90 11.45 7.58
CA GLN A 39 14.53 10.76 8.73
C GLN A 39 13.66 10.74 10.01
N ASP A 40 12.89 11.80 10.27
CA ASP A 40 12.00 11.90 11.44
C ASP A 40 10.52 12.01 11.06
N VAL A 41 10.18 11.75 9.81
CA VAL A 41 8.81 11.87 9.31
C VAL A 41 8.03 10.60 9.63
N SER A 42 6.89 10.75 10.31
CA SER A 42 5.95 9.66 10.48
C SER A 42 5.11 9.49 9.21
N VAL A 43 5.17 8.30 8.61
CA VAL A 43 4.41 7.95 7.41
C VAL A 43 3.41 6.85 7.74
N THR A 44 2.15 7.04 7.34
CA THR A 44 1.07 6.06 7.57
C THR A 44 0.50 5.59 6.24
N VAL A 45 0.36 4.27 6.08
CA VAL A 45 -0.29 3.67 4.92
C VAL A 45 -1.80 3.59 5.17
N THR A 46 -2.56 4.45 4.51
CA THR A 46 -4.03 4.52 4.65
C THR A 46 -4.76 3.46 3.85
N GLU A 47 -4.27 3.14 2.64
CA GLU A 47 -4.85 2.12 1.78
C GLU A 47 -3.83 1.48 0.82
N VAL A 48 -4.17 0.30 0.30
CA VAL A 48 -3.47 -0.37 -0.79
C VAL A 48 -4.51 -0.84 -1.82
N ARG A 49 -4.31 -0.46 -3.09
CA ARG A 49 -5.21 -0.83 -4.19
C ARG A 49 -4.47 -1.71 -5.18
N ILE A 50 -4.94 -2.94 -5.37
CA ILE A 50 -4.32 -3.94 -6.23
C ILE A 50 -5.08 -4.02 -7.56
N SER A 51 -4.32 -3.92 -8.67
CA SER A 51 -4.86 -4.13 -10.02
C SER A 51 -5.47 -5.54 -10.16
N PRO A 52 -6.52 -5.72 -10.98
CA PRO A 52 -7.08 -7.05 -11.26
C PRO A 52 -6.22 -7.90 -12.20
N ASP A 53 -5.26 -7.30 -12.91
CA ASP A 53 -4.27 -7.99 -13.76
C ASP A 53 -3.16 -8.65 -12.94
#